data_AF-A0A440KJA7-F1
#
_entry.id   AF-A0A440KJA7-F1
#
_cell.length_a   1.000
_cell.length_b   1.000
_cell.length_c   1.000
_cell.angle_alpha   90.00
_cell.angle_beta   90.00
_cell.angle_gamma   90.00
#
_symmetry.space_group_name_H-M   'P 1'
#
loop_
_entity.id
_entity.type
_entity.pdbx_description
1 polymer ?
#
loop_
_entity_poly.entity_id
_entity_poly.type
_entity_poly.pdbx_seq_one_letter_code
_entity_poly.pdbx_strand_id
1 'polypeptide(L)'
;MAHELVYTVTGSWPFPLDMLRYDRSRAATPEDQSKIDALSSDYAANREAIRDEVSITLVMQQMHKFAAPATARWESFGWKVPSDAQFYASKLQENRRKEQDAIVETALKKLTPAEREAIEQRMDRP
;
A
#
# COMPACT_ATOMS: atom_id res chain seq x y z
N MET A 1 10.05 25.59 12.68
CA MET A 1 8.58 25.50 12.77
C MET A 1 8.21 24.07 12.40
N ALA A 2 7.41 23.39 13.22
CA ALA A 2 6.91 22.06 12.86
C ALA A 2 5.91 22.23 11.70
N HIS A 3 6.12 21.51 10.61
CA HIS A 3 5.15 21.47 9.52
C HIS A 3 4.15 20.34 9.82
N GLU A 4 2.86 20.61 9.62
CA GLU A 4 1.83 19.58 9.73
C GLU A 4 1.36 19.20 8.32
N LEU A 5 1.22 17.89 8.09
CA LEU A 5 0.64 17.35 6.86
C LEU A 5 -0.69 16.69 7.20
N VAL A 6 -1.75 17.11 6.50
CA VAL A 6 -3.05 16.44 6.58
C VAL A 6 -3.15 15.40 5.49
N TYR A 7 -3.55 14.18 5.83
CA TYR A 7 -3.76 13.09 4.88
C TYR A 7 -4.88 12.17 5.34
N THR A 8 -5.43 11.38 4.42
CA THR A 8 -6.50 10.42 4.71
C THR A 8 -5.97 9.00 4.57
N VAL A 9 -6.45 8.13 5.45
CA VAL A 9 -6.28 6.68 5.34
C VAL A 9 -7.63 6.00 5.18
N THR A 10 -7.66 4.92 4.41
CA THR A 10 -8.88 4.11 4.20
C THR A 10 -8.61 2.66 4.49
N GLY A 11 -9.55 1.99 5.16
CA GLY A 11 -9.41 0.57 5.53
C GLY A 11 -10.58 0.13 6.38
N SER A 12 -10.48 -1.05 6.97
CA SER A 12 -11.52 -1.61 7.84
C SER A 12 -10.92 -2.10 9.16
N TRP A 13 -11.75 -2.63 10.06
CA TRP A 13 -11.29 -3.15 11.34
C TRP A 13 -10.28 -4.32 11.17
N PRO A 14 -9.21 -4.38 11.98
CA PRO A 14 -8.83 -3.44 13.04
C PRO A 14 -8.03 -2.22 12.52
N PHE A 15 -8.19 -1.08 13.19
CA PHE A 15 -7.34 0.09 12.93
C PHE A 15 -5.95 -0.11 13.56
N PRO A 16 -4.85 0.07 12.80
CA PRO A 16 -3.50 -0.19 13.29
C PRO A 16 -2.96 1.00 14.10
N LEU A 17 -3.25 1.06 15.41
CA LEU A 17 -2.81 2.14 16.30
C LEU A 17 -1.30 2.42 16.27
N ASP A 18 -0.47 1.40 16.01
CA ASP A 18 0.98 1.54 15.87
C ASP A 18 1.38 2.51 14.74
N MET A 19 0.55 2.66 13.72
CA MET A 19 0.79 3.59 12.63
C MET A 19 0.72 5.05 13.06
N LEU A 20 -0.11 5.39 14.06
CA LEU A 20 -0.16 6.75 14.61
C LEU A 20 1.17 7.13 15.25
N ARG A 21 1.81 6.19 15.96
CA ARG A 21 3.14 6.41 16.56
C ARG A 21 4.21 6.48 15.48
N TYR A 22 4.15 5.57 14.50
CA TYR A 22 5.14 5.48 13.42
C TYR A 22 5.18 6.76 12.58
N ASP A 23 4.02 7.19 12.08
CA ASP A 23 3.87 8.41 11.28
C ASP A 23 3.73 9.67 12.13
N ARG A 24 3.89 9.60 13.46
CA ARG A 24 3.69 10.74 14.40
C ARG A 24 2.40 11.51 14.10
N SER A 25 1.34 10.74 13.89
CA SER A 25 0.05 11.21 13.44
C SER A 25 -0.97 11.19 14.57
N ARG A 26 -1.94 12.08 14.48
CA ARG A 26 -3.12 12.14 15.35
C ARG A 26 -4.37 12.30 14.50
N ALA A 27 -5.53 12.00 15.08
CA ALA A 27 -6.81 12.33 14.45
C ALA A 27 -6.88 13.83 14.11
N ALA A 28 -7.38 14.15 12.92
CA ALA A 28 -7.56 15.55 12.51
C ALA A 28 -8.75 16.20 13.21
N THR A 29 -9.79 15.43 13.50
CA THR A 29 -11.03 15.89 14.15
C THR A 29 -11.47 14.94 15.27
N PRO A 30 -12.37 15.37 16.17
CA PRO A 30 -12.99 14.48 17.15
C PRO A 30 -13.80 13.34 16.52
N GLU A 31 -14.35 13.56 15.33
CA GLU A 31 -15.06 12.53 14.56
C GLU A 31 -14.08 11.45 14.07
N ASP A 32 -12.92 11.85 13.55
CA ASP A 32 -11.85 10.92 13.15
C ASP A 32 -11.35 10.13 14.36
N GLN A 33 -11.19 10.78 15.52
CA GLN A 33 -10.81 10.09 16.76
C GLN A 33 -11.86 9.05 17.16
N SER A 34 -13.15 9.38 17.05
CA SER A 34 -14.23 8.45 17.36
C SER A 34 -14.22 7.22 16.44
N LYS A 35 -13.89 7.40 15.15
CA LYS A 35 -13.70 6.29 14.21
C LYS A 35 -12.51 5.41 14.60
N ILE A 36 -11.39 6.02 14.97
CA ILE A 36 -10.20 5.30 15.46
C ILE A 36 -10.56 4.49 16.70
N ASP A 37 -11.20 5.10 17.69
CA ASP A 37 -11.56 4.44 18.95
C ASP A 37 -12.50 3.25 18.71
N ALA A 38 -13.49 3.41 17.83
CA ALA A 38 -14.41 2.33 17.45
C ALA A 38 -13.70 1.17 16.72
N LEU A 39 -12.72 1.48 15.86
CA LEU A 39 -12.01 0.49 15.05
C LEU A 39 -10.79 -0.13 15.74
N SER A 40 -10.36 0.41 16.89
CA SER A 40 -9.20 -0.07 17.63
C SER A 40 -9.54 -1.04 18.77
N SER A 41 -10.83 -1.39 18.93
CA SER A 41 -11.28 -2.35 19.94
C SER A 41 -10.83 -3.78 19.61
N ASP A 42 -10.65 -4.61 20.64
CA ASP A 42 -10.32 -6.04 20.52
C ASP A 42 -11.37 -6.83 19.72
N TYR A 43 -12.59 -6.32 19.63
CA TYR A 43 -13.69 -6.93 18.88
C TYR A 43 -14.37 -5.90 17.97
N ALA A 44 -14.71 -6.32 16.75
CA ALA A 44 -15.56 -5.54 15.88
C ALA A 44 -16.98 -5.45 16.46
N ALA A 45 -17.58 -4.26 16.41
CA ALA A 45 -18.94 -4.04 16.93
C ALA A 45 -20.02 -4.89 16.22
N ASN A 46 -19.84 -5.14 14.92
CA ASN A 46 -20.70 -5.97 14.09
C ASN A 46 -19.94 -6.45 12.84
N ARG A 47 -20.60 -7.22 11.97
CA ARG A 47 -19.98 -7.78 10.76
C ARG A 47 -19.70 -6.69 9.72
N GLU A 48 -20.52 -5.66 9.69
CA GLU A 48 -20.42 -4.50 8.81
C GLU A 48 -19.12 -3.74 9.09
N ALA A 49 -18.76 -3.54 10.36
CA ALA A 49 -17.51 -2.90 10.77
C ALA A 49 -16.23 -3.62 10.31
N ILE A 50 -16.31 -4.92 10.02
CA ILE A 50 -15.19 -5.70 9.45
C ILE A 50 -15.08 -5.47 7.93
N ARG A 51 -16.22 -5.27 7.26
CA ARG A 51 -16.32 -5.23 5.79
C ARG A 51 -16.26 -3.82 5.22
N ASP A 52 -16.86 -2.86 5.92
CA ASP A 52 -17.07 -1.52 5.41
C ASP A 52 -15.77 -0.73 5.53
N GLU A 53 -15.31 -0.20 4.40
CA GLU A 53 -14.14 0.66 4.35
C GLU A 53 -14.50 2.04 4.92
N VAL A 54 -13.73 2.48 5.90
CA VAL A 54 -13.88 3.78 6.57
C VAL A 54 -12.71 4.67 6.18
N SER A 55 -13.00 5.94 5.92
CA SER A 55 -12.00 6.99 5.72
C SER A 55 -11.76 7.77 7.00
N ILE A 56 -10.49 7.93 7.38
CA ILE A 56 -10.05 8.64 8.58
C ILE A 56 -9.03 9.70 8.18
N THR A 57 -9.25 10.94 8.60
CA THR A 57 -8.30 12.04 8.35
C THR A 57 -7.34 12.20 9.52
N LEU A 58 -6.05 12.26 9.21
CA LEU A 58 -4.96 12.34 10.17
C LEU A 58 -4.12 13.60 9.92
N VAL A 59 -3.53 14.09 11.00
CA VAL A 59 -2.53 15.16 11.00
C VAL A 59 -1.19 14.56 11.41
N MET A 60 -0.24 14.51 10.48
CA MET A 60 1.14 14.08 10.71
C MET A 60 2.02 15.27 11.09
N GLN A 61 2.77 15.11 12.17
CA GLN A 61 3.84 16.04 12.52
C GLN A 61 5.09 15.77 11.65
N GLN A 62 5.36 16.63 10.67
CA GLN A 62 6.50 16.47 9.77
C GLN A 62 7.82 16.88 10.47
N MET A 63 8.79 15.97 10.43
CA MET A 63 10.18 16.25 10.85
C MET A 63 10.94 17.09 9.82
N HIS A 64 10.55 16.98 8.54
CA HIS A 64 11.13 17.72 7.43
C HIS A 64 10.08 17.95 6.33
N LYS A 65 10.30 18.94 5.48
CA LYS A 65 9.35 19.37 4.43
C LYS A 65 8.89 18.25 3.48
N PHE A 66 9.73 17.24 3.27
CA PHE A 66 9.45 16.10 2.38
C PHE A 66 8.91 14.85 3.09
N ALA A 67 8.47 14.97 4.35
CA ALA A 67 7.96 13.81 5.08
C ALA A 67 6.58 13.44 4.51
N ALA A 68 6.41 12.17 4.16
CA ALA A 68 5.17 11.59 3.67
C ALA A 68 4.75 10.41 4.56
N PRO A 69 3.46 10.05 4.62
CA PRO A 69 2.99 8.86 5.33
C PRO A 69 3.68 7.60 4.83
N ALA A 70 3.88 6.62 5.71
CA ALA A 70 4.52 5.37 5.34
C ALA A 70 3.55 4.40 4.64
N THR A 71 3.17 4.73 3.40
CA THR A 71 2.11 4.04 2.63
C THR A 71 2.31 2.53 2.55
N ALA A 72 3.53 2.06 2.29
CA ALA A 72 3.83 0.62 2.25
C ALA A 72 3.52 -0.10 3.58
N ARG A 73 3.74 0.60 4.70
CA ARG A 73 3.48 0.05 6.04
C ARG A 73 1.99 0.07 6.36
N TRP A 74 1.26 1.13 5.99
CA TRP A 74 -0.21 1.14 6.05
C TRP A 74 -0.80 -0.05 5.28
N GLU A 75 -0.32 -0.32 4.06
CA GLU A 75 -0.82 -1.45 3.25
C GLU A 75 -0.56 -2.81 3.91
N SER A 76 0.53 -2.96 4.65
CA SER A 76 0.81 -4.21 5.37
C SER A 76 -0.23 -4.53 6.46
N PHE A 77 -0.96 -3.52 6.93
CA PHE A 77 -2.09 -3.65 7.84
C PHE A 77 -3.45 -3.69 7.12
N GLY A 78 -3.48 -3.70 5.79
CA GLY A 78 -4.73 -3.65 5.01
C GLY A 78 -5.33 -2.25 4.88
N TRP A 79 -4.60 -1.20 5.26
CA TRP A 79 -5.01 0.20 5.14
C TRP A 79 -4.29 0.89 3.98
N LYS A 80 -4.92 1.90 3.39
CA LYS A 80 -4.42 2.61 2.22
C LYS A 80 -4.24 4.08 2.54
N VAL A 81 -3.28 4.73 1.88
CA VAL A 81 -3.14 6.19 1.84
C VAL A 81 -3.51 6.64 0.42
N PRO A 82 -4.78 7.00 0.12
CA PRO A 82 -5.20 7.24 -1.27
C PRO A 82 -4.47 8.39 -1.96
N SER A 83 -3.93 9.34 -1.20
CA SER A 83 -3.18 10.48 -1.73
C SER A 83 -1.78 10.11 -2.26
N ASP A 84 -1.25 8.93 -1.96
CA ASP A 84 0.07 8.50 -2.43
C ASP A 84 0.02 7.86 -3.81
N ALA A 85 -0.31 8.67 -4.82
CA ALA A 85 -0.41 8.21 -6.21
C ALA A 85 0.91 7.65 -6.75
N GLN A 86 2.05 8.17 -6.29
CA GLN A 86 3.37 7.73 -6.75
C GLN A 86 3.64 6.29 -6.29
N PHE A 87 3.35 5.97 -5.03
CA PHE A 87 3.50 4.61 -4.52
C PHE A 87 2.67 3.60 -5.32
N TYR A 88 1.39 3.88 -5.56
CA TYR A 88 0.54 2.95 -6.33
C TYR A 88 0.96 2.83 -7.79
N ALA A 89 1.44 3.91 -8.43
CA ALA A 89 1.97 3.86 -9.78
C ALA A 89 3.21 2.98 -9.88
N SER A 90 4.16 3.13 -8.94
CA SER A 90 5.36 2.30 -8.86
C SER A 90 5.02 0.83 -8.61
N LYS A 91 4.10 0.55 -7.67
CA LYS A 91 3.63 -0.81 -7.37
C LYS A 91 2.98 -1.47 -8.58
N LEU A 92 2.14 -0.74 -9.33
CA LEU A 92 1.52 -1.24 -10.56
C LEU A 92 2.55 -1.56 -11.65
N GLN A 93 3.58 -0.73 -11.79
CA GLN A 93 4.67 -1.00 -12.74
C GLN A 93 5.46 -2.25 -12.35
N GLU A 94 5.78 -2.42 -11.07
CA GLU A 94 6.46 -3.61 -10.58
C GLU A 94 5.66 -4.89 -10.81
N ASN A 95 4.36 -4.86 -10.53
CA ASN A 95 3.47 -5.99 -10.77
C ASN A 95 3.40 -6.36 -12.26
N ARG A 96 3.28 -5.37 -13.16
CA ARG A 96 3.31 -5.60 -14.61
C ARG A 96 4.62 -6.26 -15.06
N ARG A 97 5.76 -5.83 -14.51
CA ARG A 97 7.05 -6.46 -14.81
C ARG A 97 7.07 -7.91 -14.35
N LYS A 98 6.62 -8.19 -13.12
CA LYS A 98 6.54 -9.57 -12.59
C LYS A 98 5.63 -10.47 -13.43
N GLU A 99 4.50 -9.95 -13.90
CA GLU A 99 3.59 -10.67 -14.79
C GLU A 99 4.26 -10.99 -16.14
N GLN A 100 4.96 -10.02 -16.74
CA GLN A 100 5.71 -10.23 -17.98
C GLN A 100 6.82 -11.28 -17.79
N ASP A 101 7.60 -11.18 -16.72
CA ASP A 101 8.66 -12.14 -16.39
C ASP A 101 8.07 -13.55 -16.20
N ALA A 102 6.95 -13.68 -15.49
CA ALA A 102 6.27 -14.96 -15.28
C ALA A 102 5.72 -15.56 -16.59
N ILE A 103 5.22 -14.73 -17.51
CA ILE A 103 4.77 -15.17 -18.84
C ILE A 103 5.97 -15.69 -19.64
N VAL A 104 7.08 -14.95 -19.67
CA VAL A 104 8.31 -15.37 -20.37
C VAL A 104 8.86 -16.66 -19.77
N GLU A 105 8.93 -16.77 -18.45
CA GLU A 105 9.39 -17.99 -17.76
C GLU A 105 8.49 -19.19 -18.12
N THR A 106 7.17 -18.99 -18.12
CA THR A 106 6.21 -20.05 -18.47
C THR A 106 6.32 -20.44 -19.95
N ALA A 107 6.54 -19.49 -20.86
CA ALA A 107 6.76 -19.75 -22.26
C ALA A 107 8.05 -20.55 -22.49
N LEU A 108 9.16 -20.15 -21.87
CA LEU A 108 10.44 -20.85 -21.95
C LEU A 108 10.37 -22.29 -21.44
N LYS A 109 9.61 -22.55 -20.37
CA LYS A 109 9.39 -23.91 -19.84
C LYS A 109 8.67 -24.85 -20.81
N LYS A 110 7.91 -24.32 -21.77
CA LYS A 110 7.16 -25.11 -22.76
C LYS A 110 7.97 -25.42 -24.02
N LEU A 111 9.11 -24.77 -24.20
CA LEU A 111 9.98 -25.00 -25.35
C LEU A 111 10.83 -26.24 -25.13
N THR A 112 11.09 -26.97 -26.22
CA THR A 112 12.15 -27.97 -26.25
C THR A 112 13.53 -27.29 -26.20
N PRO A 113 14.60 -28.01 -25.78
CA PRO A 113 15.95 -27.45 -25.75
C PRO A 113 16.40 -26.85 -27.10
N ALA A 114 16.05 -27.51 -28.21
CA ALA A 114 16.40 -27.05 -29.56
C ALA A 114 15.65 -25.76 -29.96
N GLU A 115 14.38 -25.62 -29.58
CA GLU A 115 13.61 -24.40 -29.83
C GLU A 115 14.11 -23.22 -28.97
N ARG A 116 14.56 -23.50 -27.74
CA ARG A 116 15.16 -22.49 -26.86
C ARG A 116 16.49 -21.96 -27.40
N GLU A 117 17.38 -22.86 -27.83
CA GLU A 117 18.67 -22.50 -28.41
C GLU A 117 18.51 -21.68 -29.70
N ALA A 118 17.54 -22.03 -30.55
CA ALA A 118 17.24 -21.26 -31.76
C ALA A 118 16.71 -19.83 -31.49
N ILE A 119 15.98 -19.63 -30.39
CA ILE A 119 15.50 -18.31 -29.97
C ILE A 119 16.65 -17.49 -29.39
N GLU A 120 17.47 -18.07 -28.51
CA GLU A 120 18.64 -17.41 -27.91
C GLU A 120 19.64 -16.96 -29.00
N GLN A 121 19.97 -17.82 -29.96
CA GLN A 121 20.82 -17.47 -31.12
C GLN A 121 20.25 -16.34 -32.00
N ARG A 122 18.93 -16.16 -32.01
CA ARG A 122 18.28 -15.07 -32.76
C ARG A 122 18.27 -13.75 -32.00
N MET A 123 18.25 -13.79 -30.66
CA MET A 123 18.31 -12.60 -29.80
C MET A 123 19.72 -12.01 -29.72
N ASP A 124 20.76 -12.83 -29.86
CA ASP A 124 22.18 -12.42 -29.84
C ASP A 124 22.72 -11.95 -31.22
N ARG A 125 21.89 -11.92 -32.26
CA ARG A 125 22.29 -11.42 -33.58
C ARG A 125 22.24 -9.89 -33.59
N PRO A 126 23.35 -9.18 -33.92
CA PRO A 126 23.41 -7.72 -33.92
C PRO A 126 22.49 -7.06 -34.96
#